data_AF-A0A2V6AGW5-F1
#
_entry.id   AF-A0A2V6AGW5-F1
#
_cell.length_a   1.000
_cell.length_b   1.000
_cell.length_c   1.000
_cell.angle_alpha   90.00
_cell.angle_beta   90.00
_cell.angle_gamma   90.00
#
_symmetry.space_group_name_H-M   'P 1'
#
loop_
_entity.id
_entity.type
_entity.pdbx_description
1 polymer ?
#
loop_
_entity_poly.entity_id
_entity_poly.type
_entity_poly.pdbx_seq_one_letter_code
_entity_poly.pdbx_strand_id
1 'polypeptide(L)'
;MGTLLGFDYSKPPASPAPASKNSAYLGRYTNDFFGEISVVEKEGGLAIIQGPKKMTFAMKHYDRDTFTYETEGENAVGRSGITFTIGPDGKATQVLVENLNVRGEGAFKRVPDQK
;
A
#
# COMPACT_ATOMS: atom_id res chain seq x y z
N MET A 1 -22.28 -12.28 9.20
CA MET A 1 -20.93 -11.94 9.69
C MET A 1 -19.93 -12.68 8.81
N GLY A 2 -19.54 -12.11 7.68
CA GLY A 2 -18.60 -12.73 6.74
C GLY A 2 -17.36 -11.87 6.68
N THR A 3 -16.30 -12.28 7.37
CA THR A 3 -14.99 -11.64 7.29
C THR A 3 -14.46 -11.89 5.88
N LEU A 4 -14.20 -10.83 5.11
CA LEU A 4 -13.39 -10.94 3.91
C LEU A 4 -12.01 -11.42 4.36
N LEU A 5 -11.67 -12.67 4.08
CA LEU A 5 -10.38 -13.23 4.43
C LEU A 5 -9.35 -12.66 3.45
N GLY A 6 -8.84 -11.48 3.77
CA GLY A 6 -7.54 -11.02 3.26
C GLY A 6 -6.44 -12.00 3.65
N PHE A 7 -5.25 -11.82 3.09
CA PHE A 7 -4.12 -12.70 3.38
C PHE A 7 -3.72 -12.60 4.88
N ASP A 8 -3.39 -13.73 5.52
CA ASP A 8 -2.95 -13.73 6.92
C ASP A 8 -1.51 -13.23 7.06
N TYR A 9 -1.36 -11.92 7.25
CA TYR A 9 -0.08 -11.25 7.49
C TYR A 9 0.45 -11.39 8.94
N SER A 10 -0.16 -12.24 9.79
CA SER A 10 0.38 -12.50 11.14
C SER A 10 1.63 -13.39 11.12
N LYS A 11 1.84 -14.12 10.02
CA LYS A 11 2.97 -15.03 9.83
C LYS A 11 3.84 -14.51 8.70
N PRO A 12 4.99 -13.88 8.98
CA PRO A 12 5.92 -13.47 7.92
C PRO A 12 6.52 -14.71 7.22
N PRO A 13 6.96 -14.58 5.95
CA PRO A 13 7.67 -15.66 5.28
C PRO A 13 8.98 -15.98 6.01
N ALA A 14 9.42 -17.23 5.93
CA ALA A 14 10.65 -17.66 6.62
C ALA A 14 11.92 -16.95 6.11
N SER A 15 11.91 -16.50 4.85
CA SER A 15 13.01 -15.77 4.22
C SER A 15 12.43 -14.69 3.30
N PRO A 16 12.04 -13.52 3.85
CA PRO A 16 11.51 -12.44 3.04
C PRO A 16 12.62 -11.86 2.16
N ALA A 17 12.34 -11.67 0.89
CA ALA A 17 13.20 -10.92 -0.01
C ALA A 17 13.22 -9.45 0.43
N PRO A 18 14.37 -8.76 0.34
CA PRO A 18 14.46 -7.36 0.72
C PRO A 18 13.54 -6.49 -0.13
N ALA A 19 13.03 -5.41 0.47
CA ALA A 19 12.38 -4.35 -0.29
C ALA A 19 13.38 -3.67 -1.24
N SER A 20 12.83 -3.10 -2.31
CA SER A 20 13.51 -2.05 -3.08
C SER A 20 13.78 -0.83 -2.19
N LYS A 21 14.60 0.11 -2.65
CA LYS A 21 14.80 1.38 -1.95
C LYS A 21 13.47 2.11 -1.79
N ASN A 22 13.27 2.83 -0.67
CA ASN A 22 12.04 3.59 -0.40
C ASN A 22 11.60 4.45 -1.59
N SER A 23 12.55 5.09 -2.28
CA SER A 23 12.31 5.93 -3.47
C SER A 23 11.60 5.24 -4.62
N ALA A 24 11.63 3.91 -4.70
CA ALA A 24 10.86 3.14 -5.67
C ALA A 24 9.34 3.28 -5.43
N TYR A 25 8.94 3.45 -4.18
CA TYR A 25 7.54 3.44 -3.75
C TYR A 25 6.96 4.84 -3.53
N LEU A 26 7.78 5.85 -3.28
CA LEU A 26 7.34 7.21 -2.98
C LEU A 26 6.57 7.84 -4.15
N GLY A 27 5.42 8.44 -3.88
CA GLY A 27 4.64 9.15 -4.89
C GLY A 27 3.15 9.18 -4.61
N ARG A 28 2.41 9.80 -5.53
CA ARG A 28 0.94 9.83 -5.53
C ARG A 28 0.40 8.71 -6.42
N TYR A 29 -0.68 8.09 -5.99
CA TYR A 29 -1.38 7.06 -6.74
C TYR A 29 -2.87 7.36 -6.74
N THR A 30 -3.54 7.18 -7.87
CA THR A 30 -4.97 7.53 -8.02
C THR A 30 -5.80 6.33 -8.44
N ASN A 31 -7.05 6.36 -8.01
CA ASN A 31 -8.11 5.42 -8.34
C ASN A 31 -9.42 6.21 -8.48
N ASP A 32 -10.24 5.88 -9.48
CA ASP A 32 -11.45 6.66 -9.79
C ASP A 32 -12.54 6.54 -8.71
N PHE A 33 -12.49 5.49 -7.88
CA PHE A 33 -13.46 5.21 -6.82
C PHE A 33 -13.04 5.80 -5.47
N PHE A 34 -11.78 5.60 -5.07
CA PHE A 34 -11.27 6.06 -3.76
C PHE A 34 -10.51 7.38 -3.82
N GLY A 35 -10.21 7.88 -5.01
CA GLY A 35 -9.41 9.08 -5.23
C GLY A 35 -7.90 8.82 -5.08
N GLU A 36 -7.19 9.82 -4.59
CA GLU A 36 -5.73 9.81 -4.46
C GLU A 36 -5.28 9.27 -3.09
N ILE A 37 -4.23 8.45 -3.10
CA ILE A 37 -3.40 8.12 -1.94
C ILE A 37 -1.97 8.59 -2.19
N SER A 38 -1.22 8.81 -1.12
CA SER A 38 0.21 9.10 -1.20
C SER A 38 1.02 8.08 -0.42
N VAL A 39 2.17 7.68 -0.96
CA VAL A 39 3.19 6.92 -0.23
C VAL A 39 4.36 7.86 0.02
N VAL A 40 4.69 8.03 1.30
CA VAL A 40 5.70 8.98 1.76
C VAL A 40 6.77 8.27 2.59
N GLU A 41 7.93 8.89 2.69
CA GLU A 41 8.97 8.45 3.62
C GLU A 41 8.76 9.15 4.96
N LYS A 42 8.80 8.37 6.04
CA LYS A 42 8.71 8.86 7.41
C LYS A 42 9.59 8.00 8.30
N GLU A 43 10.47 8.65 9.07
CA GLU A 43 11.36 7.97 10.03
C GLU A 43 12.22 6.86 9.37
N GLY A 44 12.61 7.05 8.10
CA GLY A 44 13.37 6.07 7.31
C GLY A 44 12.56 4.87 6.80
N GLY A 45 11.27 4.79 7.13
CA GLY A 45 10.33 3.81 6.59
C GLY A 45 9.30 4.45 5.65
N LEU A 46 8.34 3.64 5.20
CA LEU A 46 7.23 4.10 4.36
C LEU A 46 5.98 4.36 5.20
N ALA A 47 5.14 5.27 4.75
CA ALA A 47 3.78 5.46 5.25
C ALA A 47 2.81 5.70 4.08
N ILE A 48 1.58 5.21 4.22
CA ILE A 48 0.47 5.53 3.32
C ILE A 48 -0.37 6.65 3.93
N ILE A 49 -0.72 7.63 3.09
CA ILE A 49 -1.68 8.69 3.40
C ILE A 49 -2.93 8.44 2.57
N GLN A 50 -4.08 8.31 3.24
CA GLN A 50 -5.34 7.97 2.59
C GLN A 50 -6.55 8.70 3.19
N GLY A 51 -7.60 8.83 2.38
CA GLY A 51 -8.89 9.39 2.76
C GLY A 51 -8.92 10.92 2.88
N PRO A 52 -10.12 11.53 2.99
CA PRO A 52 -10.31 12.98 2.96
C PRO A 52 -9.64 13.71 4.13
N LYS A 53 -9.45 13.03 5.27
CA LYS A 53 -8.74 13.56 6.44
C LYS A 53 -7.22 13.39 6.37
N LYS A 54 -6.68 12.82 5.27
CA LYS A 54 -5.25 12.53 5.07
C LYS A 54 -4.63 11.77 6.26
N MET A 55 -5.32 10.71 6.68
CA MET A 55 -4.84 9.85 7.74
C MET A 55 -3.55 9.16 7.30
N THR A 56 -2.53 9.15 8.17
CA THR A 56 -1.21 8.60 7.86
C THR A 56 -0.99 7.31 8.64
N PHE A 57 -0.64 6.24 7.94
CA PHE A 57 -0.39 4.93 8.53
C PHE A 57 1.01 4.45 8.18
N ALA A 58 1.79 4.12 9.21
CA ALA A 58 3.12 3.55 9.02
C ALA A 58 3.02 2.16 8.37
N MET A 59 3.86 1.92 7.38
CA MET A 59 3.94 0.66 6.66
C MET A 59 5.11 -0.17 7.19
N LYS A 60 4.88 -1.48 7.37
CA LYS A 60 5.90 -2.45 7.77
C LYS A 60 6.20 -3.37 6.60
N HIS A 61 7.47 -3.53 6.26
CA HIS A 61 7.88 -4.47 5.21
C HIS A 61 7.45 -5.89 5.57
N TYR A 62 6.95 -6.62 4.58
CA TYR A 62 6.52 -8.01 4.73
C TYR A 62 7.37 -8.93 3.86
N ASP A 63 7.38 -8.71 2.55
CA ASP A 63 8.20 -9.46 1.60
C ASP A 63 8.32 -8.70 0.29
N ARG A 64 9.53 -8.57 -0.23
CA ARG A 64 9.82 -7.86 -1.49
C ARG A 64 9.09 -6.51 -1.54
N ASP A 65 8.18 -6.33 -2.50
CA ASP A 65 7.41 -5.12 -2.76
C ASP A 65 6.04 -5.12 -2.05
N THR A 66 5.87 -5.98 -1.04
CA THR A 66 4.69 -6.07 -0.17
C THR A 66 5.01 -5.56 1.22
N PHE A 67 4.12 -4.71 1.70
CA PHE A 67 4.12 -4.12 3.02
C PHE A 67 2.78 -4.36 3.69
N THR A 68 2.70 -4.08 4.98
CA THR A 68 1.47 -4.15 5.77
C THR A 68 1.27 -2.87 6.57
N TYR A 69 0.02 -2.59 6.94
CA TYR A 69 -0.31 -1.53 7.87
C TYR A 69 -1.55 -1.93 8.68
N GLU A 70 -1.74 -1.30 9.84
CA GLU A 70 -2.96 -1.46 10.62
C GLU A 70 -4.02 -0.48 10.10
N THR A 71 -5.18 -1.02 9.70
CA THR A 71 -6.29 -0.22 9.21
C THR A 71 -7.12 0.37 10.36
N GLU A 72 -7.63 1.57 10.17
CA GLU A 72 -8.48 2.27 11.14
C GLU A 72 -9.65 2.97 10.44
N GLY A 73 -10.65 3.40 11.22
CA GLY A 73 -11.82 4.11 10.72
C GLY A 73 -12.83 3.21 10.00
N GLU A 74 -13.54 3.76 9.01
CA GLU A 74 -14.65 3.07 8.32
C GLU A 74 -14.20 1.85 7.51
N ASN A 75 -12.92 1.78 7.11
CA ASN A 75 -12.34 0.67 6.36
C ASN A 75 -11.47 -0.24 7.24
N ALA A 76 -11.70 -0.24 8.56
CA ALA A 76 -10.93 -1.05 9.51
C ALA A 76 -11.28 -2.54 9.38
N VAL A 77 -10.26 -3.33 9.04
CA VAL A 77 -10.30 -4.79 8.94
C VAL A 77 -9.13 -5.47 9.69
N GLY A 78 -8.32 -4.68 10.40
CA GLY A 78 -7.06 -5.13 11.02
C GLY A 78 -5.86 -4.94 10.10
N ARG A 79 -4.84 -5.79 10.25
CA ARG A 79 -3.64 -5.75 9.41
C ARG A 79 -3.98 -6.10 7.97
N SER A 80 -3.60 -5.22 7.04
CA SER A 80 -3.86 -5.40 5.61
C SER A 80 -2.59 -5.22 4.78
N GLY A 81 -2.56 -5.87 3.62
CA GLY A 81 -1.48 -5.78 2.64
C GLY A 81 -1.53 -4.52 1.77
N ILE A 82 -0.35 -4.05 1.41
CA ILE A 82 -0.10 -3.06 0.36
C ILE A 82 0.99 -3.65 -0.56
N THR A 83 0.64 -3.94 -1.81
CA THR A 83 1.57 -4.56 -2.77
C THR A 83 1.84 -3.64 -3.95
N PHE A 84 3.11 -3.35 -4.20
CA PHE A 84 3.53 -2.51 -5.33
C PHE A 84 3.88 -3.35 -6.55
N THR A 85 3.50 -2.86 -7.73
CA THR A 85 3.99 -3.37 -9.01
C THR A 85 5.11 -2.48 -9.50
N ILE A 86 6.35 -2.99 -9.51
CA ILE A 86 7.53 -2.24 -9.96
C ILE A 86 7.69 -2.33 -11.48
N GLY A 87 7.83 -1.17 -12.12
CA GLY A 87 8.09 -1.03 -13.55
C GLY A 87 9.58 -1.21 -13.92
N PRO A 88 9.91 -1.18 -15.22
CA PRO A 88 11.27 -1.42 -15.70
C PRO A 88 12.27 -0.32 -15.29
N ASP A 89 11.80 0.85 -14.89
CA ASP A 89 12.60 1.96 -14.37
C ASP A 89 12.91 1.83 -12.87
N GLY A 90 12.47 0.74 -12.23
CA GLY A 90 12.65 0.49 -10.81
C GLY A 90 11.70 1.32 -9.92
N LYS A 91 10.68 1.97 -10.50
CA LYS A 91 9.62 2.68 -9.75
C LYS A 91 8.31 1.91 -9.78
N ALA A 92 7.55 2.01 -8.70
CA ALA A 92 6.21 1.44 -8.64
C ALA A 92 5.29 2.13 -9.65
N THR A 93 4.64 1.38 -10.53
CA THR A 93 3.65 1.91 -11.49
C THR A 93 2.23 1.82 -10.95
N GLN A 94 2.00 0.91 -9.99
CA GLN A 94 0.72 0.66 -9.36
C GLN A 94 0.95 0.22 -7.90
N VAL A 95 -0.04 0.47 -7.06
CA VAL A 95 -0.16 -0.12 -5.73
C VAL A 95 -1.54 -0.74 -5.55
N LEU A 96 -1.58 -1.96 -5.00
CA LEU A 96 -2.79 -2.65 -4.60
C LEU A 96 -2.97 -2.47 -3.09
N VAL A 97 -4.09 -1.90 -2.66
CA VAL A 97 -4.45 -1.72 -1.25
C VAL A 97 -5.52 -2.75 -0.89
N GLU A 98 -5.13 -3.82 -0.19
CA GLU A 98 -5.94 -5.04 -0.09
C GLU A 98 -7.31 -4.83 0.58
N ASN A 99 -7.37 -4.08 1.69
CA ASN A 99 -8.63 -3.79 2.38
C ASN A 99 -9.61 -2.93 1.55
N LEU A 100 -9.12 -2.28 0.49
CA LEU A 100 -9.94 -1.53 -0.46
C LEU A 100 -10.24 -2.34 -1.73
N ASN A 101 -9.81 -3.60 -1.82
CA ASN A 101 -9.86 -4.39 -3.05
C ASN A 101 -10.92 -5.51 -3.02
N VAL A 102 -12.09 -5.25 -2.41
CA VAL A 102 -13.10 -6.29 -2.17
C VAL A 102 -13.69 -6.85 -3.48
N ARG A 103 -13.84 -6.02 -4.51
CA ARG A 103 -14.34 -6.42 -5.84
C ARG A 103 -13.35 -6.08 -6.97
N GLY A 104 -12.07 -5.86 -6.65
CA GLY A 104 -11.03 -5.50 -7.62
C GLY A 104 -10.78 -3.99 -7.79
N GLU A 105 -11.42 -3.15 -6.99
CA GLU A 105 -11.36 -1.68 -7.05
C GLU A 105 -10.15 -1.06 -6.34
N GLY A 106 -9.36 -1.85 -5.60
CA GLY A 106 -8.29 -1.36 -4.72
C GLY A 106 -6.94 -1.14 -5.41
N ALA A 107 -6.91 -1.13 -6.74
CA ALA A 107 -5.70 -0.85 -7.52
C ALA A 107 -5.60 0.65 -7.84
N PHE A 108 -4.50 1.28 -7.42
CA PHE A 108 -4.22 2.70 -7.64
C PHE A 108 -3.01 2.84 -8.58
N LYS A 109 -3.15 3.65 -9.63
CA LYS A 109 -2.08 3.90 -10.61
C LYS A 109 -1.23 5.07 -10.19
N ARG A 110 0.10 4.97 -10.34
CA ARG A 110 1.00 6.09 -10.05
C ARG A 110 0.63 7.30 -10.91
N VAL A 111 0.53 8.46 -10.28
CA VAL A 111 0.39 9.74 -10.96
C VAL A 111 1.79 10.17 -11.45
N PRO A 112 1.96 10.53 -12.74
CA PRO A 112 3.21 11.07 -13.22
C PRO A 112 3.60 12.34 -12.47
N ASP A 113 4.89 12.52 -12.20
CA ASP A 113 5.41 13.80 -11.71
C ASP A 113 5.06 14.87 -12.74
N GLN A 114 4.41 15.97 -12.32
CA GLN A 114 4.14 17.07 -13.24
C GLN A 114 5.46 17.72 -13.63
N LYS A 115 5.68 17.85 -14.95
CA LYS A 115 6.84 18.51 -15.54
C LYS A 115 6.74 20.02 -15.42
#